data_AF-A0A914YHQ1-F1
#
_entry.id   AF-A0A914YHQ1-F1
#
_cell.length_a   1.000
_cell.length_b   1.000
_cell.length_c   1.000
_cell.angle_alpha   90.00
_cell.angle_beta   90.00
_cell.angle_gamma   90.00
#
_symmetry.space_group_name_H-M   'P 1'
#
loop_
_entity.id
_entity.type
_entity.pdbx_description
1 polymer ?
#
loop_
_entity_poly.entity_id
_entity_poly.type
_entity_poly.pdbx_seq_one_letter_code
_entity_poly.pdbx_strand_id
1 'polypeptide(L)'
;MEEGSEDEIEQDNSTVIENTAPQDAPRNIRRKKAIDALKTLLETFARFSNPKNIKRESELKDIYNELLKCDQDTLRTAAFYCIVAYRYSFLAPYVDYFAKLLDSKQFREGLVLFSISDENSVVQSGHREELIPYLLKILYGSLSSYVMVRAVARRNAVLTYLRGFQPNELQLFFEIMFGPLLDYIKINEFSTDLEQLCESIVTNYDSSNTLSPKKLKRLVYFIIILHKKPVINILENSKCTVILKTRQNFTEN
;
A
#
# COMPACT_ATOMS: atom_id res chain seq x y z
N MET A 1 -32.38 26.17 -67.64
CA MET A 1 -32.51 26.51 -66.21
C MET A 1 -31.46 25.67 -65.52
N GLU A 2 -30.20 26.10 -65.66
CA GLU A 2 -29.43 26.92 -64.69
C GLU A 2 -28.72 25.96 -63.70
N GLU A 3 -27.39 25.78 -63.81
CA GLU A 3 -26.33 26.46 -63.01
C GLU A 3 -26.37 26.03 -61.54
N GLY A 4 -25.32 25.69 -60.77
CA GLY A 4 -23.87 25.94 -60.74
C GLY A 4 -23.36 25.31 -59.40
N SER A 5 -22.17 24.69 -59.38
CA SER A 5 -20.92 25.14 -58.71
C SER A 5 -20.81 24.95 -57.17
N GLU A 6 -19.81 24.13 -56.80
CA GLU A 6 -18.82 24.20 -55.68
C GLU A 6 -19.15 24.95 -54.37
N ASP A 7 -18.90 24.30 -53.22
CA ASP A 7 -17.81 24.69 -52.29
C ASP A 7 -17.76 23.86 -50.99
N GLU A 8 -16.52 23.57 -50.56
CA GLU A 8 -16.11 22.95 -49.30
C GLU A 8 -16.34 23.88 -48.10
N ILE A 9 -16.73 23.33 -46.95
CA ILE A 9 -16.38 23.90 -45.63
C ILE A 9 -16.01 22.77 -44.67
N GLU A 10 -14.72 22.68 -44.35
CA GLU A 10 -14.19 22.08 -43.13
C GLU A 10 -14.84 22.73 -41.90
N GLN A 11 -15.43 21.94 -41.00
CA GLN A 11 -15.65 22.36 -39.62
C GLN A 11 -14.98 21.37 -38.66
N ASP A 12 -13.75 21.75 -38.33
CA ASP A 12 -13.08 21.60 -37.05
C ASP A 12 -14.08 21.39 -35.89
N ASN A 13 -14.27 20.13 -35.52
CA ASN A 13 -14.98 19.78 -34.30
C ASN A 13 -13.96 19.53 -33.20
N SER A 14 -13.29 20.62 -32.82
CA SER A 14 -12.61 20.77 -31.55
C SER A 14 -13.61 20.46 -30.42
N THR A 15 -13.68 19.19 -30.00
CA THR A 15 -14.39 18.78 -28.78
C THR A 15 -13.69 19.41 -27.58
N VAL A 16 -14.17 20.60 -27.22
CA VAL A 16 -13.98 21.20 -25.91
C VAL A 16 -14.50 20.20 -24.89
N ILE A 17 -13.59 19.59 -24.14
CA ILE A 17 -13.94 18.79 -22.98
C ILE A 17 -14.45 19.77 -21.92
N GLU A 18 -15.76 19.98 -21.88
CA GLU A 18 -16.43 20.67 -20.79
C GLU A 18 -16.25 19.85 -19.50
N ASN A 19 -15.25 20.23 -18.71
CA ASN A 19 -15.13 19.81 -17.32
C ASN A 19 -16.15 20.56 -16.46
N THR A 20 -17.43 20.18 -16.55
CA THR A 20 -18.44 20.59 -15.56
C THR A 20 -18.66 19.45 -14.57
N ALA A 21 -17.78 19.38 -13.56
CA ALA A 21 -18.07 18.56 -12.38
C ALA A 21 -19.31 19.13 -11.66
N PRO A 22 -20.38 18.34 -11.41
CA PRO A 22 -21.53 18.82 -10.67
C PRO A 22 -21.10 19.12 -9.22
N GLN A 23 -21.02 20.39 -8.86
CA GLN A 23 -20.58 20.81 -7.51
C GLN A 23 -21.59 20.41 -6.42
N ASP A 24 -22.83 20.08 -6.80
CA ASP A 24 -23.93 19.71 -5.90
C ASP A 24 -24.06 18.21 -5.59
N ALA A 25 -23.17 17.37 -6.12
CA ALA A 25 -23.26 15.93 -5.86
C ALA A 25 -22.91 15.57 -4.40
N PRO A 26 -23.60 14.58 -3.79
CA PRO A 26 -23.24 14.03 -2.48
C PRO A 26 -21.76 13.67 -2.40
N ARG A 27 -21.13 13.92 -1.24
CA ARG A 27 -19.68 13.71 -1.02
C ARG A 27 -19.18 12.32 -1.46
N ASN A 28 -20.02 11.29 -1.30
CA ASN A 28 -19.70 9.92 -1.72
C ASN A 28 -19.62 9.76 -3.25
N ILE A 29 -20.49 10.45 -3.99
CA ILE A 29 -20.51 10.43 -5.46
C ILE A 29 -19.27 11.17 -5.99
N ARG A 30 -18.94 12.33 -5.42
CA ARG A 30 -17.71 13.07 -5.77
C ARG A 30 -16.46 12.23 -5.50
N ARG A 31 -16.38 11.57 -4.34
CA ARG A 31 -15.28 10.67 -4.00
C ARG A 31 -15.17 9.51 -4.99
N LYS A 32 -16.29 8.88 -5.36
CA LYS A 32 -16.31 7.79 -6.33
C LYS A 32 -15.79 8.26 -7.70
N LYS A 33 -16.32 9.37 -8.21
CA LYS A 33 -15.84 9.97 -9.48
C LYS A 33 -14.35 10.30 -9.45
N ALA A 34 -13.85 10.84 -8.35
CA ALA A 34 -12.42 11.12 -8.19
C ALA A 34 -11.57 9.84 -8.20
N ILE A 35 -12.03 8.77 -7.53
CA ILE A 35 -11.37 7.46 -7.56
C ILE A 35 -11.38 6.89 -8.98
N ASP A 36 -12.50 6.96 -9.68
CA ASP A 36 -12.63 6.47 -11.05
C ASP A 36 -11.71 7.25 -12.01
N ALA A 37 -11.66 8.58 -11.89
CA ALA A 37 -10.75 9.42 -12.69
C ALA A 37 -9.28 9.10 -12.41
N LEU A 38 -8.90 8.96 -11.13
CA LEU A 38 -7.55 8.58 -10.73
C LEU A 38 -7.18 7.18 -11.26
N LYS A 39 -8.10 6.23 -11.20
CA LYS A 39 -7.91 4.90 -11.76
C LYS A 39 -7.62 4.97 -13.26
N THR A 40 -8.44 5.68 -14.04
CA THR A 40 -8.23 5.83 -15.49
C THR A 40 -6.88 6.47 -15.81
N LEU A 41 -6.46 7.47 -15.02
CA LEU A 41 -5.14 8.10 -15.15
C LEU A 41 -4.01 7.09 -14.92
N LEU A 42 -4.08 6.29 -13.85
CA LEU A 42 -3.09 5.25 -13.55
C LEU A 42 -3.05 4.18 -14.64
N GLU A 43 -4.20 3.74 -15.14
CA GLU A 43 -4.28 2.79 -16.26
C GLU A 43 -3.64 3.34 -17.54
N THR A 44 -3.69 4.66 -17.75
CA THR A 44 -2.99 5.33 -18.85
C THR A 44 -1.48 5.31 -18.63
N PHE A 45 -1.02 5.63 -17.42
CA PHE A 45 0.41 5.60 -17.07
C PHE A 45 1.01 4.19 -17.14
N ALA A 46 0.25 3.15 -16.78
CA ALA A 46 0.68 1.77 -16.91
C ALA A 46 0.98 1.33 -18.36
N ARG A 47 0.45 2.06 -19.36
CA ARG A 47 0.69 1.80 -20.79
C ARG A 47 1.92 2.52 -21.34
N PHE A 48 2.57 3.38 -20.57
CA PHE A 48 3.75 4.10 -21.02
C PHE A 48 4.90 3.12 -21.27
N SER A 49 5.52 3.21 -22.45
CA SER A 49 6.58 2.29 -22.88
C SER A 49 7.88 2.48 -22.11
N ASN A 50 8.15 3.70 -21.61
CA ASN A 50 9.34 3.99 -20.82
C ASN A 50 9.01 4.95 -19.66
N PRO A 51 8.53 4.44 -18.52
CA PRO A 51 8.16 5.29 -17.39
C PRO A 51 9.36 6.01 -16.74
N LYS A 52 10.59 5.51 -16.95
CA LYS A 52 11.81 6.11 -16.39
C LYS A 52 12.14 7.49 -16.95
N ASN A 53 11.64 7.82 -18.13
CA ASN A 53 11.91 9.10 -18.82
C ASN A 53 10.82 10.16 -18.59
N ILE A 54 9.82 9.87 -17.74
CA ILE A 54 8.77 10.83 -17.41
C ILE A 54 9.38 11.99 -16.59
N LYS A 55 8.94 13.22 -16.86
CA LYS A 55 9.30 14.36 -16.01
C LYS A 55 8.76 14.14 -14.59
N ARG A 56 9.61 14.31 -13.57
CA ARG A 56 9.26 14.05 -12.15
C ARG A 56 8.90 12.59 -11.87
N GLU A 57 9.56 11.67 -12.56
CA GLU A 57 9.40 10.22 -12.37
C GLU A 57 9.52 9.80 -10.90
N SER A 58 10.48 10.37 -10.15
CA SER A 58 10.71 10.01 -8.74
C SER A 58 9.47 10.28 -7.89
N GLU A 59 8.86 11.45 -8.04
CA GLU A 59 7.64 11.80 -7.29
C GLU A 59 6.46 10.93 -7.70
N LEU A 60 6.37 10.58 -8.99
CA LEU A 60 5.33 9.71 -9.50
C LEU A 60 5.47 8.29 -8.94
N LYS A 61 6.71 7.80 -8.85
CA LYS A 61 7.04 6.52 -8.22
C LYS A 61 6.72 6.53 -6.73
N ASP A 62 6.95 7.63 -6.01
CA ASP A 62 6.57 7.78 -4.61
C ASP A 62 5.04 7.72 -4.44
N ILE A 63 4.29 8.39 -5.32
CA ILE A 63 2.83 8.30 -5.36
C ILE A 63 2.38 6.85 -5.58
N TYR A 64 3.00 6.10 -6.51
CA TYR A 64 2.68 4.69 -6.72
C TYR A 64 2.94 3.85 -5.47
N ASN A 65 4.07 4.07 -4.80
CA ASN A 65 4.40 3.39 -3.55
C ASN A 65 3.40 3.68 -2.42
N GLU A 66 2.90 4.91 -2.32
CA GLU A 66 1.83 5.25 -1.38
C GLU A 66 0.48 4.62 -1.76
N LEU A 67 0.16 4.58 -3.05
CA LEU A 67 -1.05 3.93 -3.55
C LEU A 67 -1.04 2.41 -3.32
N LEU A 68 0.13 1.78 -3.28
CA LEU A 68 0.24 0.36 -2.92
C LEU A 68 -0.23 0.07 -1.49
N LYS A 69 -0.06 1.02 -0.57
CA LYS A 69 -0.47 0.92 0.84
C LYS A 69 -1.97 1.21 1.04
N CYS A 70 -2.67 1.70 0.02
CA CYS A 70 -4.05 2.16 0.15
C CYS A 70 -5.05 1.03 0.36
N ASP A 71 -6.18 1.38 0.97
CA ASP A 71 -7.29 0.46 1.27
C ASP A 71 -8.24 0.19 0.08
N GLN A 72 -8.00 0.81 -1.08
CA GLN A 72 -8.81 0.63 -2.27
C GLN A 72 -8.15 -0.37 -3.22
N ASP A 73 -8.73 -1.57 -3.35
CA ASP A 73 -8.19 -2.65 -4.19
C ASP A 73 -8.02 -2.22 -5.65
N THR A 74 -8.93 -1.37 -6.18
CA THR A 74 -8.88 -0.86 -7.56
C THR A 74 -7.67 0.04 -7.80
N LEU A 75 -7.43 1.00 -6.91
CA LEU A 75 -6.29 1.93 -7.03
C LEU A 75 -4.96 1.23 -6.77
N ARG A 76 -4.93 0.31 -5.79
CA ARG A 76 -3.74 -0.49 -5.48
C ARG A 76 -3.34 -1.35 -6.68
N THR A 77 -4.31 -1.99 -7.33
CA THR A 77 -4.08 -2.78 -8.55
C THR A 77 -3.55 -1.91 -9.70
N ALA A 78 -4.18 -0.75 -9.95
CA ALA A 78 -3.72 0.16 -11.01
C ALA A 78 -2.29 0.67 -10.77
N ALA A 79 -1.97 1.06 -9.52
CA ALA A 79 -0.63 1.51 -9.13
C ALA A 79 0.42 0.38 -9.27
N PHE A 80 0.06 -0.86 -8.96
CA PHE A 80 0.95 -2.01 -9.18
C PHE A 80 1.32 -2.16 -10.65
N TYR A 81 0.36 -2.07 -11.58
CA TYR A 81 0.66 -2.16 -13.00
C TYR A 81 1.50 -0.98 -13.51
N CYS A 82 1.39 0.21 -12.92
CA CYS A 82 2.33 1.30 -13.18
C CYS A 82 3.77 0.91 -12.80
N ILE A 83 3.96 0.22 -11.68
CA ILE A 83 5.28 -0.27 -11.24
C ILE A 83 5.78 -1.40 -12.16
N VAL A 84 4.89 -2.29 -12.61
CA VAL A 84 5.25 -3.34 -13.58
C VAL A 84 5.76 -2.75 -14.90
N ALA A 85 5.24 -1.59 -15.32
CA ALA A 85 5.71 -0.89 -16.53
C ALA A 85 7.21 -0.51 -16.48
N TYR A 86 7.82 -0.43 -15.30
CA TYR A 86 9.27 -0.20 -15.15
C TYR A 86 10.14 -1.40 -15.52
N ARG A 87 9.53 -2.59 -15.67
CA ARG A 87 10.19 -3.84 -16.10
C ARG A 87 11.40 -4.21 -15.23
N TYR A 88 11.24 -4.11 -13.91
CA TYR A 88 12.28 -4.54 -12.98
C TYR A 88 12.50 -6.05 -13.08
N SER A 89 13.76 -6.48 -13.16
CA SER A 89 14.16 -7.89 -13.23
C SER A 89 13.68 -8.69 -12.01
N PHE A 90 13.74 -8.09 -10.83
CA PHE A 90 13.28 -8.70 -9.58
C PHE A 90 11.76 -8.85 -9.48
N LEU A 91 10.97 -8.13 -10.31
CA LEU A 91 9.52 -8.11 -10.24
C LEU A 91 8.86 -8.91 -11.37
N ALA A 92 9.43 -8.86 -12.57
CA ALA A 92 8.84 -9.45 -13.78
C ALA A 92 8.43 -10.93 -13.63
N PRO A 93 9.22 -11.82 -12.98
CA PRO A 93 8.85 -13.22 -12.80
C PRO A 93 7.66 -13.44 -11.87
N TYR A 94 7.33 -12.45 -11.02
CA TYR A 94 6.37 -12.61 -9.93
C TYR A 94 5.04 -11.90 -10.20
N VAL A 95 4.88 -11.23 -11.34
CA VAL A 95 3.70 -10.40 -11.65
C VAL A 95 2.38 -11.17 -11.47
N ASP A 96 2.32 -12.42 -11.92
CA ASP A 96 1.12 -13.25 -11.78
C ASP A 96 0.79 -13.60 -10.32
N TYR A 97 1.82 -13.79 -9.48
CA TYR A 97 1.63 -14.00 -8.04
C TYR A 97 1.05 -12.76 -7.37
N PHE A 98 1.56 -11.58 -7.71
CA PHE A 98 1.02 -10.31 -7.22
C PHE A 98 -0.40 -10.05 -7.73
N ALA A 99 -0.71 -10.39 -8.98
CA ALA A 99 -2.06 -10.26 -9.53
C ALA A 99 -3.09 -11.06 -8.70
N LYS A 100 -2.75 -12.29 -8.29
CA LYS A 100 -3.59 -13.09 -7.39
C LYS A 100 -3.74 -12.46 -5.99
N LEU A 101 -2.70 -11.83 -5.47
CA LEU A 101 -2.77 -11.10 -4.19
C LEU A 101 -3.57 -9.79 -4.27
N LEU A 102 -3.66 -9.19 -5.45
CA LEU A 102 -4.43 -7.98 -5.68
C LEU A 102 -5.92 -8.27 -5.88
N ASP A 103 -6.27 -9.47 -6.38
CA ASP A 103 -7.66 -9.91 -6.48
C ASP A 103 -8.21 -10.39 -5.11
N SER A 104 -9.24 -9.69 -4.64
CA SER A 104 -9.99 -10.03 -3.44
C SER A 104 -10.51 -11.47 -3.39
N LYS A 105 -10.87 -12.07 -4.54
CA LYS A 105 -11.43 -13.43 -4.62
C LYS A 105 -10.34 -14.50 -4.55
N GLN A 106 -9.20 -14.23 -5.17
CA GLN A 106 -8.07 -15.15 -5.28
C GLN A 106 -7.04 -14.97 -4.16
N PHE A 107 -7.21 -13.94 -3.32
CA PHE A 107 -6.22 -13.56 -2.32
C PHE A 107 -5.66 -14.70 -1.48
N ARG A 108 -6.54 -15.55 -0.92
CA ARG A 108 -6.12 -16.66 -0.05
C ARG A 108 -5.33 -17.71 -0.82
N GLU A 109 -5.73 -18.01 -2.05
CA GLU A 109 -5.00 -18.91 -2.94
C GLU A 109 -3.65 -18.29 -3.32
N GLY A 110 -3.62 -16.99 -3.62
CA GLY A 110 -2.42 -16.23 -3.90
C GLY A 110 -1.39 -16.30 -2.76
N LEU A 111 -1.84 -16.18 -1.50
CA LEU A 111 -0.95 -16.32 -0.32
C LEU A 111 -0.36 -17.73 -0.20
N VAL A 112 -1.09 -18.76 -0.62
CA VAL A 112 -0.58 -20.14 -0.58
C VAL A 112 0.42 -20.39 -1.72
N LEU A 113 0.10 -19.90 -2.91
CA LEU A 113 0.94 -20.07 -4.10
C LEU A 113 2.24 -19.27 -4.01
N PHE A 114 2.17 -18.06 -3.46
CA PHE A 114 3.34 -17.20 -3.33
C PHE A 114 4.11 -17.51 -2.04
N SER A 115 4.66 -18.71 -1.90
CA SER A 115 5.39 -19.05 -0.68
C SER A 115 6.69 -18.24 -0.55
N ILE A 116 6.92 -17.64 0.63
CA ILE A 116 8.11 -16.82 0.98
C ILE A 116 8.98 -17.49 2.06
N SER A 117 8.50 -18.56 2.68
CA SER A 117 9.21 -19.28 3.75
C SER A 117 10.53 -19.87 3.27
N ASP A 118 11.54 -19.88 4.14
CA ASP A 118 12.90 -20.39 3.83
C ASP A 118 12.91 -21.81 3.25
N GLU A 119 11.97 -22.68 3.65
CA GLU A 119 11.92 -24.08 3.20
C GLU A 119 11.37 -24.27 1.78
N ASN A 120 10.48 -23.38 1.31
CA ASN A 120 9.70 -23.56 0.08
C ASN A 120 9.50 -22.23 -0.66
N SER A 121 10.51 -21.36 -0.66
CA SER A 121 10.37 -20.02 -1.25
C SER A 121 10.32 -20.09 -2.77
N VAL A 122 9.30 -19.44 -3.35
CA VAL A 122 9.20 -19.24 -4.81
C VAL A 122 10.08 -18.07 -5.27
N VAL A 123 10.47 -17.20 -4.33
CA VAL A 123 11.30 -16.02 -4.61
C VAL A 123 12.78 -16.41 -4.61
N GLN A 124 13.48 -16.02 -5.67
CA GLN A 124 14.92 -16.20 -5.78
C GLN A 124 15.62 -15.24 -4.81
N SER A 125 16.68 -15.70 -4.14
CA SER A 125 17.40 -14.90 -3.13
C SER A 125 17.84 -13.53 -3.64
N GLY A 126 18.31 -13.44 -4.88
CA GLY A 126 18.74 -12.17 -5.50
C GLY A 126 17.61 -11.18 -5.80
N HIS A 127 16.36 -11.63 -5.86
CA HIS A 127 15.20 -10.75 -6.05
C HIS A 127 14.56 -10.31 -4.73
N ARG A 128 14.83 -11.04 -3.65
CA ARG A 128 14.10 -10.93 -2.38
C ARG A 128 14.20 -9.54 -1.76
N GLU A 129 15.40 -8.98 -1.69
CA GLU A 129 15.66 -7.67 -1.08
C GLU A 129 14.83 -6.55 -1.71
N GLU A 130 14.76 -6.51 -3.04
CA GLU A 130 14.02 -5.47 -3.77
C GLU A 130 12.51 -5.78 -3.86
N LEU A 131 12.12 -7.05 -3.89
CA LEU A 131 10.73 -7.47 -4.07
C LEU A 131 9.88 -7.37 -2.80
N ILE A 132 10.44 -7.76 -1.66
CA ILE A 132 9.73 -7.84 -0.38
C ILE A 132 9.11 -6.50 0.04
N PRO A 133 9.77 -5.33 -0.12
CA PRO A 133 9.16 -4.04 0.17
C PRO A 133 7.83 -3.81 -0.58
N TYR A 134 7.70 -4.27 -1.83
CA TYR A 134 6.44 -4.14 -2.59
C TYR A 134 5.37 -5.11 -2.10
N LEU A 135 5.76 -6.35 -1.77
CA LEU A 135 4.88 -7.34 -1.17
C LEU A 135 4.31 -6.85 0.17
N LEU A 136 5.15 -6.33 1.06
CA LEU A 136 4.74 -5.81 2.35
C LEU A 136 3.79 -4.62 2.23
N LYS A 137 4.01 -3.69 1.29
CA LYS A 137 3.09 -2.57 1.00
C LYS A 137 1.71 -3.08 0.58
N ILE A 138 1.65 -4.07 -0.31
CA ILE A 138 0.40 -4.66 -0.78
C ILE A 138 -0.33 -5.42 0.33
N LEU A 139 0.41 -6.20 1.13
CA LEU A 139 -0.14 -6.90 2.29
C LEU A 139 -0.70 -5.90 3.32
N TYR A 140 0.00 -4.80 3.59
CA TYR A 140 -0.49 -3.74 4.46
C TYR A 140 -1.80 -3.13 3.94
N GLY A 141 -1.86 -2.77 2.65
CA GLY A 141 -3.09 -2.28 2.03
C GLY A 141 -4.24 -3.28 2.18
N SER A 142 -3.95 -4.57 1.97
CA SER A 142 -4.93 -5.65 2.11
C SER A 142 -5.37 -5.89 3.56
N LEU A 143 -4.59 -5.45 4.55
CA LEU A 143 -4.94 -5.52 5.96
C LEU A 143 -5.80 -4.32 6.36
N SER A 144 -5.47 -3.13 5.84
CA SER A 144 -6.08 -1.83 6.13
C SER A 144 -7.54 -1.73 5.67
N SER A 145 -7.89 -2.38 4.54
CA SER A 145 -9.25 -2.41 4.01
C SER A 145 -10.26 -3.15 4.91
N TYR A 146 -9.80 -3.91 5.91
CA TYR A 146 -10.63 -4.89 6.64
C TYR A 146 -10.57 -4.77 8.17
N VAL A 147 -10.08 -3.63 8.67
CA VAL A 147 -9.80 -3.37 10.09
C VAL A 147 -11.03 -3.49 11.01
N MET A 148 -12.27 -3.31 10.55
CA MET A 148 -13.38 -3.12 11.50
C MET A 148 -14.15 -4.38 11.92
N VAL A 149 -14.69 -5.24 11.04
CA VAL A 149 -15.52 -6.38 11.53
C VAL A 149 -15.62 -7.58 10.56
N ARG A 150 -15.62 -7.37 9.24
CA ARG A 150 -16.11 -8.39 8.28
C ARG A 150 -15.07 -9.36 7.70
N ALA A 151 -13.78 -9.28 8.05
CA ALA A 151 -12.78 -10.19 7.47
C ALA A 151 -11.66 -10.59 8.44
N VAL A 152 -12.05 -11.10 9.61
CA VAL A 152 -11.16 -11.78 10.56
C VAL A 152 -10.34 -12.88 9.86
N ALA A 153 -10.96 -13.64 8.97
CA ALA A 153 -10.30 -14.70 8.21
C ALA A 153 -9.16 -14.16 7.31
N ARG A 154 -9.40 -13.07 6.58
CA ARG A 154 -8.39 -12.47 5.70
C ARG A 154 -7.23 -11.89 6.50
N ARG A 155 -7.52 -11.20 7.59
CA ARG A 155 -6.50 -10.70 8.53
C ARG A 155 -5.64 -11.84 9.07
N ASN A 156 -6.27 -12.90 9.56
CA ASN A 156 -5.54 -14.04 10.12
C ASN A 156 -4.69 -14.75 9.05
N ALA A 157 -5.17 -14.80 7.79
CA ALA A 157 -4.39 -15.34 6.68
C ALA A 157 -3.13 -14.50 6.43
N VAL A 158 -3.23 -13.17 6.39
CA VAL A 158 -2.06 -12.27 6.26
C VAL A 158 -1.09 -12.46 7.43
N LEU A 159 -1.58 -12.44 8.67
CA LEU A 159 -0.73 -12.60 9.85
C LEU A 159 -0.06 -13.98 9.91
N THR A 160 -0.72 -15.02 9.42
CA THR A 160 -0.13 -16.36 9.32
C THR A 160 0.92 -16.41 8.22
N TYR A 161 0.67 -15.74 7.10
CA TYR A 161 1.62 -15.63 6.00
C TYR A 161 2.90 -14.87 6.37
N LEU A 162 2.79 -13.84 7.23
CA LEU A 162 3.94 -13.10 7.76
C LEU A 162 4.93 -13.98 8.53
N ARG A 163 4.56 -15.18 9.00
CA ARG A 163 5.51 -16.12 9.63
C ARG A 163 6.63 -16.56 8.72
N GLY A 164 6.40 -16.55 7.40
CA GLY A 164 7.40 -16.96 6.41
C GLY A 164 8.45 -15.88 6.12
N PHE A 165 8.35 -14.70 6.74
CA PHE A 165 9.26 -13.59 6.52
C PHE A 165 10.40 -13.60 7.54
N GLN A 166 11.54 -13.09 7.11
CA GLN A 166 12.72 -12.94 7.95
C GLN A 166 12.54 -11.78 8.96
N PRO A 167 13.26 -11.78 10.09
CA PRO A 167 13.10 -10.77 11.14
C PRO A 167 13.26 -9.31 10.65
N ASN A 168 14.21 -9.05 9.77
CA ASN A 168 14.45 -7.76 9.11
C ASN A 168 13.26 -7.33 8.21
N GLU A 169 12.66 -8.28 7.50
CA GLU A 169 11.49 -8.03 6.65
C GLU A 169 10.24 -7.73 7.49
N LEU A 170 10.10 -8.41 8.64
CA LEU A 170 9.05 -8.12 9.60
C LEU A 170 9.21 -6.73 10.23
N GLN A 171 10.44 -6.32 10.54
CA GLN A 171 10.72 -4.96 10.99
C GLN A 171 10.26 -3.93 9.94
N LEU A 172 10.63 -4.11 8.67
CA LEU A 172 10.18 -3.25 7.57
C LEU A 172 8.65 -3.21 7.45
N PHE A 173 7.96 -4.32 7.70
CA PHE A 173 6.49 -4.34 7.70
C PHE A 173 5.91 -3.45 8.80
N PHE A 174 6.50 -3.45 10.00
CA PHE A 174 6.09 -2.57 11.09
C PHE A 174 6.42 -1.11 10.81
N GLU A 175 7.55 -0.81 10.19
CA GLU A 175 7.87 0.54 9.71
C GLU A 175 6.84 1.04 8.69
N ILE A 176 6.40 0.19 7.76
CA ILE A 176 5.31 0.56 6.82
C ILE A 176 3.98 0.78 7.57
N MET A 177 3.66 -0.08 8.54
CA MET A 177 2.40 -0.04 9.28
C MET A 177 2.30 1.19 10.19
N PHE A 178 3.39 1.50 10.89
CA PHE A 178 3.48 2.55 11.88
C PHE A 178 4.15 3.82 11.37
N GLY A 179 4.66 3.86 10.14
CA GLY A 179 5.28 5.03 9.52
C GLY A 179 4.47 6.32 9.70
N PRO A 180 3.14 6.34 9.42
CA PRO A 180 2.33 7.54 9.65
C PRO A 180 2.26 8.00 11.12
N LEU A 181 2.48 7.09 12.07
CA LEU A 181 2.58 7.39 13.50
C LEU A 181 3.98 7.90 13.84
N LEU A 182 5.02 7.25 13.33
CA LEU A 182 6.41 7.65 13.52
C LEU A 182 6.67 9.04 12.94
N ASP A 183 6.16 9.33 11.74
CA ASP A 183 6.23 10.65 11.10
C ASP A 183 5.49 11.72 11.91
N TYR A 184 4.36 11.36 12.52
CA TYR A 184 3.60 12.25 13.38
C TYR A 184 4.36 12.58 14.66
N ILE A 185 5.06 11.60 15.22
CA ILE A 185 5.82 11.74 16.46
C ILE A 185 7.29 12.19 16.19
N LYS A 186 7.70 12.23 14.91
CA LYS A 186 9.06 12.53 14.43
C LYS A 186 10.13 11.61 15.04
N ILE A 187 9.83 10.32 15.13
CA ILE A 187 10.79 9.29 15.57
C ILE A 187 11.36 8.59 14.34
N ASN A 188 12.69 8.53 14.26
CA ASN A 188 13.37 7.94 13.11
C ASN A 188 13.63 6.43 13.26
N GLU A 189 13.54 5.85 14.46
CA GLU A 189 13.84 4.43 14.71
C GLU A 189 12.92 3.76 15.75
N PHE A 190 12.63 2.48 15.55
CA PHE A 190 11.84 1.64 16.49
C PHE A 190 12.65 1.13 17.70
N SER A 191 13.95 1.41 17.75
CA SER A 191 14.93 0.88 18.72
C SER A 191 15.07 1.71 20.00
N THR A 192 14.37 2.84 20.11
CA THR A 192 14.55 3.78 21.23
C THR A 192 13.92 3.24 22.51
N ASP A 193 14.61 3.43 23.63
CA ASP A 193 14.09 3.16 24.97
C ASP A 193 12.77 3.93 25.21
N LEU A 194 11.84 3.36 25.98
CA LEU A 194 10.51 3.94 26.25
C LEU A 194 10.61 5.33 26.89
N GLU A 195 11.65 5.55 27.69
CA GLU A 195 11.90 6.82 28.36
C GLU A 195 12.35 7.90 27.38
N GLN A 196 13.30 7.55 26.50
CA GLN A 196 13.77 8.41 25.41
C GLN A 196 12.67 8.66 24.37
N LEU A 197 11.76 7.71 24.17
CA LEU A 197 10.59 7.85 23.31
C LEU A 197 9.64 8.94 23.83
N CYS A 198 9.32 8.91 25.13
CA CYS A 198 8.48 9.92 25.78
C CYS A 198 9.11 11.32 25.70
N GLU A 199 10.42 11.42 25.92
CA GLU A 199 11.16 12.68 25.80
C GLU A 199 11.16 13.19 24.35
N SER A 200 11.33 12.30 23.38
CA SER A 200 11.26 12.60 21.95
C SER A 200 9.86 13.06 21.51
N ILE A 201 8.81 12.43 22.05
CA ILE A 201 7.41 12.83 21.79
C ILE A 201 7.19 14.26 22.28
N VAL A 202 7.56 14.57 23.53
CA VAL A 202 7.32 15.89 24.12
C VAL A 202 8.10 16.99 23.40
N THR A 203 9.34 16.70 23.01
CA THR A 203 10.22 17.68 22.35
C THR A 203 9.86 17.91 20.88
N ASN A 204 9.40 16.89 20.16
CA ASN A 204 9.15 16.97 18.72
C ASN A 204 7.66 17.06 18.35
N TYR A 205 6.76 17.11 19.34
CA TYR A 205 5.32 17.18 19.12
C TYR A 205 4.95 18.39 18.25
N ASP A 206 4.37 18.10 17.08
CA ASP A 206 3.92 19.11 16.15
C ASP A 206 2.39 19.20 16.17
N SER A 207 1.86 20.30 16.72
CA SER A 207 0.42 20.54 16.78
C SER A 207 -0.22 20.80 15.41
N SER A 208 0.59 21.08 14.38
CA SER A 208 0.11 21.35 13.02
C SER A 208 -0.11 20.08 12.19
N ASN A 209 0.62 19.00 12.49
CA ASN A 209 0.53 17.74 11.77
C ASN A 209 -0.55 16.87 12.42
N THR A 210 -1.81 16.91 11.97
CA THR A 210 -2.88 16.15 12.64
C THR A 210 -3.12 14.79 11.99
N LEU A 211 -2.92 13.71 12.75
CA LEU A 211 -3.30 12.37 12.30
C LEU A 211 -4.83 12.21 12.45
N SER A 212 -5.54 11.99 11.34
CA SER A 212 -7.00 11.88 11.39
C SER A 212 -7.46 10.81 12.40
N PRO A 213 -8.57 11.02 13.15
CA PRO A 213 -9.05 10.05 14.14
C PRO A 213 -9.28 8.64 13.57
N LYS A 214 -9.63 8.55 12.28
CA LYS A 214 -9.79 7.27 11.58
C LYS A 214 -8.47 6.52 11.43
N LYS A 215 -7.37 7.21 11.12
CA LYS A 215 -6.02 6.62 11.02
C LYS A 215 -5.53 6.18 12.40
N LEU A 216 -5.69 7.02 13.42
CA LEU A 216 -5.31 6.68 14.79
C LEU A 216 -6.06 5.44 15.30
N LYS A 217 -7.38 5.39 15.10
CA LYS A 217 -8.20 4.22 15.46
C LYS A 217 -7.72 2.94 14.76
N ARG A 218 -7.28 3.02 13.50
CA ARG A 218 -6.72 1.85 12.78
C ARG A 218 -5.41 1.39 13.40
N LEU A 219 -4.50 2.31 13.71
CA LEU A 219 -3.21 1.99 14.34
C LEU A 219 -3.39 1.34 15.71
N VAL A 220 -4.24 1.93 16.56
CA VAL A 220 -4.57 1.35 17.88
C VAL A 220 -5.16 -0.05 17.72
N TYR A 221 -6.03 -0.27 16.74
CA TYR A 221 -6.56 -1.60 16.48
C TYR A 221 -5.48 -2.59 16.01
N PHE A 222 -4.53 -2.16 15.20
CA PHE A 222 -3.39 -3.00 14.81
C PHE A 222 -2.53 -3.38 16.02
N ILE A 223 -2.21 -2.43 16.90
CA ILE A 223 -1.51 -2.71 18.16
C ILE A 223 -2.29 -3.77 18.96
N ILE A 224 -3.59 -3.57 19.17
CA ILE A 224 -4.43 -4.54 19.88
C ILE A 224 -4.40 -5.93 19.23
N ILE A 225 -4.43 -6.02 17.89
CA ILE A 225 -4.31 -7.30 17.19
C ILE A 225 -2.95 -7.94 17.43
N LEU A 226 -1.88 -7.17 17.30
CA LEU A 226 -0.50 -7.65 17.47
C LEU A 226 -0.29 -8.18 18.89
N HIS A 227 -0.89 -7.53 19.89
CA HIS A 227 -0.83 -7.97 21.29
C HIS A 227 -1.72 -9.18 21.62
N LYS A 228 -2.56 -9.67 20.69
CA LYS A 228 -3.29 -10.92 20.95
C LYS A 228 -2.28 -12.07 21.04
N LYS A 229 -2.31 -12.82 22.14
CA LYS A 229 -1.51 -14.04 22.37
C LYS A 229 -1.27 -14.93 21.12
N PRO A 230 -2.29 -15.26 20.30
CA PRO A 230 -2.05 -16.04 19.08
C PRO A 230 -1.12 -15.34 18.10
N VAL A 231 -1.18 -14.02 17.94
CA VAL A 231 -0.34 -13.24 17.00
C VAL A 231 1.06 -13.01 17.56
N ILE A 232 1.19 -12.83 18.87
CA ILE A 232 2.50 -12.76 19.53
C ILE A 232 3.26 -14.08 19.32
N ASN A 233 2.67 -15.23 19.65
CA ASN A 233 3.33 -16.53 19.47
C ASN A 233 3.73 -16.78 18.01
N ILE A 234 2.95 -16.25 17.07
CA ILE A 234 3.22 -16.30 15.63
C ILE A 234 4.48 -15.53 15.28
N LEU A 235 4.66 -14.35 15.86
CA LEU A 235 5.75 -13.43 15.58
C LEU A 235 7.03 -13.73 16.40
N GLU A 236 6.88 -14.32 17.58
CA GLU A 236 7.96 -14.82 18.42
C GLU A 236 8.67 -16.03 17.79
N ASN A 237 7.90 -16.95 17.18
CA ASN A 237 8.47 -18.08 16.43
C ASN A 237 9.29 -17.63 15.20
N SER A 238 8.97 -16.47 14.61
CA SER A 238 9.76 -15.84 13.54
C SER A 238 10.96 -15.03 14.05
N LYS A 239 11.33 -15.12 15.34
CA LYS A 239 12.49 -14.43 15.96
C LYS A 239 12.51 -12.91 15.76
N CYS A 240 11.34 -12.26 15.69
CA CYS A 240 11.27 -10.80 15.54
C CYS A 240 11.66 -10.11 16.87
N THR A 241 12.85 -9.51 16.92
CA THR A 241 13.44 -8.87 18.10
C THR A 241 12.64 -7.67 18.62
N VAL A 242 11.94 -6.94 17.75
CA VAL A 242 11.12 -5.77 18.10
C VAL A 242 9.95 -6.15 19.04
N ILE A 243 9.34 -7.32 18.82
CA ILE A 243 8.20 -7.81 19.61
C ILE A 243 8.66 -8.46 20.92
N LEU A 244 9.80 -9.14 20.88
CA LEU A 244 10.40 -9.75 22.07
C LEU A 244 10.78 -8.69 23.12
N LYS A 245 11.32 -7.54 22.67
CA LYS A 245 11.66 -6.41 23.57
C LYS A 245 10.42 -5.71 24.13
N THR A 246 9.38 -5.49 23.34
CA THR A 246 8.13 -4.86 23.83
C THR A 246 7.39 -5.73 24.83
N ARG A 247 7.52 -7.06 24.77
CA ARG A 247 6.93 -7.96 25.77
C ARG A 247 7.66 -7.93 27.10
N GLN A 248 9.00 -7.92 27.10
CA GLN A 248 9.80 -7.84 28.34
C GLN A 248 9.45 -6.58 29.16
N ASN A 249 9.36 -5.43 28.49
CA ASN A 249 9.05 -4.15 29.14
C ASN A 249 7.61 -4.04 29.70
N PHE A 250 6.68 -4.88 29.25
CA PHE A 250 5.29 -4.90 29.73
C PHE A 250 5.01 -5.99 30.76
N THR A 251 5.87 -6.99 30.91
CA THR A 251 5.74 -8.03 31.95
C THR A 251 6.43 -7.67 33.27
N GLU A 252 7.20 -6.59 33.30
CA GLU A 252 7.90 -6.09 34.50
C GLU A 252 7.15 -4.95 35.23
N ASN A 253 5.92 -4.61 34.82
CA ASN A 253 5.04 -3.66 35.52
C ASN A 253 3.69 -4.29 35.91
#